data_AF-A0A969HUJ6-F1
#
_entry.id   AF-A0A969HUJ6-F1
#
_cell.length_a   1.000
_cell.length_b   1.000
_cell.length_c   1.000
_cell.angle_alpha   90.00
_cell.angle_beta   90.00
_cell.angle_gamma   90.00
#
_symmetry.space_group_name_H-M   'P 1'
#
loop_
_entity.id
_entity.type
_entity.pdbx_description
1 polymer ?
#
loop_
_entity_poly.entity_id
_entity_poly.type
_entity_poly.pdbx_seq_one_letter_code
_entity_poly.pdbx_strand_id
1 'polypeptide(L)'
;MLNKRTSANAWFFTILISAVLILELLYLLQSCYQKPKDQVNNQEATPEVAPPVTQADFLGDQSCRSCHAQAYDDWKNSHHDQAMQPARPKTVLGNFENATFTSQGVRYRFYQKMVSTGSTPKGQMVNITTTK
;
A
#
# COMPACT_ATOMS: atom_id res chain seq x y z
N MET A 1 -9.75 -66.94 25.64
CA MET A 1 -8.54 -66.55 24.90
C MET A 1 -8.88 -65.36 24.02
N LEU A 2 -8.53 -64.13 24.42
CA LEU A 2 -8.82 -62.93 23.62
C LEU A 2 -7.50 -62.28 23.15
N ASN A 3 -7.51 -62.03 21.85
CA ASN A 3 -6.46 -61.69 20.92
C ASN A 3 -5.83 -60.32 21.20
N LYS A 4 -4.60 -60.27 21.75
CA LYS A 4 -3.76 -59.06 21.75
C LYS A 4 -3.16 -58.89 20.36
N ARG A 5 -3.77 -58.09 19.49
CA ARG A 5 -3.21 -57.74 18.17
C ARG A 5 -3.18 -56.24 17.94
N THR A 6 -1.99 -55.80 17.52
CA THR A 6 -1.65 -54.59 16.74
C THR A 6 -1.78 -53.20 17.38
N SER A 7 -0.96 -52.89 18.39
CA SER A 7 -0.67 -51.48 18.78
C SER A 7 0.62 -50.94 18.17
N ALA A 8 1.59 -51.81 17.84
CA ALA A 8 2.89 -51.39 17.32
C ALA A 8 2.81 -50.72 15.94
N ASN A 9 1.88 -51.15 15.08
CA ASN A 9 1.77 -50.64 13.71
C ASN A 9 1.06 -49.28 13.64
N ALA A 10 0.20 -48.96 14.61
CA ALA A 10 -0.54 -47.70 14.64
C ALA A 10 0.38 -46.48 14.80
N TRP A 11 1.45 -46.63 15.60
CA TRP A 11 2.42 -45.56 15.83
C TRP A 11 3.27 -45.26 14.59
N PHE A 12 3.58 -46.28 13.77
CA PHE A 12 4.28 -46.08 12.50
C PHE A 12 3.44 -45.28 11.51
N PHE A 13 2.15 -45.56 11.40
CA PHE A 13 1.27 -44.79 10.51
C PHE A 13 1.08 -43.35 10.99
N THR A 14 0.97 -43.11 12.30
CA THR A 14 0.88 -41.74 12.83
C THR A 14 2.18 -40.94 12.62
N ILE A 15 3.35 -41.58 12.73
CA ILE A 15 4.65 -40.94 12.46
C ILE A 15 4.82 -40.64 10.97
N LEU A 16 4.39 -41.55 10.09
CA LEU A 16 4.44 -41.33 8.64
C LEU A 16 3.50 -40.19 8.21
N ILE A 17 2.27 -40.16 8.73
CA ILE A 17 1.31 -39.10 8.40
C ILE A 17 1.80 -37.74 8.91
N SER A 18 2.31 -37.66 10.14
CA SER A 18 2.85 -36.40 10.67
C SER A 18 4.08 -35.94 9.89
N ALA A 19 4.97 -36.85 9.49
CA ALA A 19 6.12 -36.51 8.66
C ALA A 19 5.71 -35.93 7.28
N VAL A 20 4.69 -36.51 6.63
CA VAL A 20 4.15 -35.99 5.35
C VAL A 20 3.56 -34.59 5.53
N LEU A 21 2.73 -34.38 6.56
CA LEU A 21 2.12 -33.07 6.84
C LEU A 21 3.17 -32.00 7.17
N ILE A 22 4.22 -32.36 7.90
CA ILE A 22 5.34 -31.47 8.20
C ILE A 22 6.10 -31.14 6.91
N LEU A 23 6.31 -32.10 6.02
CA LEU A 23 7.00 -31.88 4.73
C LEU A 23 6.21 -30.93 3.82
N GLU A 24 4.89 -31.09 3.74
CA GLU A 24 4.00 -30.21 2.97
C GLU A 24 3.98 -28.79 3.53
N LEU A 25 3.93 -28.65 4.87
CA LEU A 25 4.00 -27.34 5.52
C LEU A 25 5.35 -26.65 5.28
N LEU A 26 6.46 -27.41 5.37
CA LEU A 26 7.80 -26.89 5.08
C LEU A 26 7.94 -26.45 3.61
N TYR A 27 7.32 -27.17 2.67
CA TYR A 27 7.30 -26.80 1.25
C TYR A 27 6.55 -25.48 1.01
N LEU A 28 5.40 -25.28 1.66
CA LEU A 28 4.65 -24.02 1.62
C LEU A 28 5.43 -22.86 2.24
N LEU A 29 6.18 -23.10 3.32
CA LEU A 29 7.03 -22.09 3.95
C LEU A 29 8.24 -21.72 3.08
N GLN A 30 8.80 -22.66 2.29
CA GLN A 30 9.84 -22.35 1.31
C GLN A 30 9.33 -21.45 0.18
N SER A 31 8.07 -21.60 -0.25
CA SER A 31 7.46 -20.72 -1.27
C SER A 31 7.40 -19.26 -0.83
N CYS A 32 7.20 -19.00 0.47
CA CYS A 32 7.23 -17.64 1.02
C CYS A 32 8.65 -17.12 1.27
N TYR A 33 9.65 -18.02 1.34
CA TYR A 33 11.05 -17.67 1.61
C TYR A 33 11.92 -17.60 0.35
N GLN A 34 11.34 -17.64 -0.85
CA GLN A 34 12.10 -17.33 -2.07
C GLN A 34 12.53 -15.86 -2.04
N LYS A 35 13.71 -15.65 -1.45
CA LYS A 35 14.42 -14.39 -1.42
C LYS A 35 14.65 -13.97 -2.89
N PRO A 36 14.15 -12.81 -3.33
CA PRO A 36 14.43 -12.30 -4.67
C PRO A 36 15.95 -12.30 -4.89
N LYS A 37 16.42 -13.00 -5.91
CA LYS A 37 17.78 -12.80 -6.40
C LYS A 37 17.74 -11.54 -7.26
N ASP A 38 17.84 -10.39 -6.60
CA ASP A 38 18.03 -9.12 -7.27
C ASP A 38 19.42 -9.15 -7.91
N GLN A 39 19.50 -9.66 -9.13
CA GLN A 39 20.62 -9.43 -10.03
C GLN A 39 20.34 -8.12 -10.75
N VAL A 40 20.41 -7.01 -10.01
CA VAL A 40 20.64 -5.70 -10.63
C VAL A 40 22.10 -5.72 -11.04
N ASN A 41 22.35 -5.91 -12.34
CA ASN A 41 23.67 -5.64 -12.88
C ASN A 41 23.93 -4.15 -12.71
N ASN A 42 24.88 -3.80 -11.86
CA ASN A 42 25.45 -2.46 -11.83
C ASN A 42 26.34 -2.29 -13.06
N GLN A 43 25.74 -2.32 -14.24
CA GLN A 43 26.30 -1.59 -15.36
C GLN A 43 25.89 -0.15 -15.10
N GLU A 44 26.80 0.57 -14.44
CA GLU A 44 26.72 2.01 -14.23
C GLU A 44 26.72 2.66 -15.61
N ALA A 45 25.54 2.74 -16.22
CA ALA A 45 25.28 3.67 -17.27
C ALA A 45 25.56 5.03 -16.66
N THR A 46 26.59 5.70 -17.17
CA THR A 46 26.81 7.12 -16.92
C THR A 46 25.44 7.79 -17.04
N PRO A 47 24.96 8.52 -16.03
CA PRO A 47 23.69 9.21 -16.15
C PRO A 47 23.91 10.27 -17.21
N GLU A 48 23.59 9.93 -18.46
CA GLU A 48 23.21 10.93 -19.44
C GLU A 48 22.02 11.62 -18.80
N VAL A 49 22.30 12.81 -18.25
CA VAL A 49 21.32 13.62 -17.54
C VAL A 49 20.22 13.91 -18.55
N ALA A 50 19.15 13.12 -18.50
CA ALA A 50 17.99 13.36 -19.30
C ALA A 50 17.58 14.81 -19.05
N PRO A 51 17.23 15.56 -20.11
CA PRO A 51 16.80 16.94 -19.96
C PRO A 51 15.66 17.01 -18.93
N PRO A 52 15.58 18.09 -18.13
CA PRO A 52 14.55 18.22 -17.12
C PRO A 52 13.18 18.07 -17.77
N VAL A 53 12.41 17.09 -17.31
CA VAL A 53 11.05 16.85 -17.79
C VAL A 53 10.21 18.05 -17.35
N THR A 54 9.72 18.81 -18.33
CA THR A 54 8.88 19.98 -18.09
C THR A 54 7.41 19.56 -18.00
N GLN A 55 6.57 20.44 -17.48
CA GLN A 55 5.12 20.23 -17.49
C GLN A 55 4.57 20.02 -18.91
N ALA A 56 5.23 20.56 -19.93
CA ALA A 56 4.84 20.42 -21.33
C ALA A 56 5.08 18.99 -21.86
N ASP A 57 5.99 18.23 -21.24
CA ASP A 57 6.30 16.86 -21.61
C ASP A 57 5.30 15.85 -20.99
N PHE A 58 4.49 16.28 -20.02
CA PHE A 58 3.47 15.44 -19.40
C PHE A 58 2.17 15.45 -20.22
N LEU A 59 1.91 14.34 -20.92
CA LEU A 59 0.78 14.21 -21.85
C LEU A 59 -0.59 13.99 -21.19
N GLY A 60 -0.64 13.79 -19.87
CA GLY A 60 -1.86 13.45 -19.15
C GLY A 60 -2.30 11.98 -19.33
N ASP A 61 -3.13 11.51 -18.39
CA ASP A 61 -3.66 10.14 -18.34
C ASP A 61 -4.51 9.78 -19.57
N GLN A 62 -5.28 10.74 -20.08
CA GLN A 62 -6.20 10.53 -21.21
C GLN A 62 -5.45 10.14 -22.50
N SER A 63 -4.21 10.60 -22.68
CA SER A 63 -3.39 10.25 -23.84
C SER A 63 -3.07 8.74 -23.89
N CYS A 64 -2.95 8.11 -22.72
CA CYS A 64 -2.62 6.69 -22.58
C CYS A 64 -3.83 5.76 -22.79
N ARG A 65 -5.04 6.28 -22.53
CA ARG A 65 -6.29 5.48 -22.51
C ARG A 65 -6.60 4.77 -23.82
N SER A 66 -6.27 5.39 -24.96
CA SER A 66 -6.60 4.85 -26.29
C SER A 66 -5.94 3.50 -26.57
N CYS A 67 -4.71 3.29 -26.10
CA CYS A 67 -3.96 2.04 -26.24
C CYS A 67 -4.02 1.16 -24.98
N HIS A 68 -4.23 1.76 -23.80
CA HIS A 68 -4.21 1.07 -22.51
C HIS A 68 -5.55 1.17 -21.77
N ALA A 69 -6.65 0.81 -22.44
CA ALA A 69 -8.01 0.94 -21.88
C ALA A 69 -8.19 0.17 -20.57
N GLN A 70 -7.78 -1.11 -20.52
CA GLN A 70 -7.92 -1.92 -19.31
C GLN A 70 -7.14 -1.35 -18.13
N ALA A 71 -5.87 -1.00 -18.34
CA ALA A 71 -5.04 -0.43 -17.28
C ALA A 71 -5.54 0.97 -16.85
N TYR A 72 -6.07 1.76 -17.78
CA TYR A 72 -6.73 3.02 -17.46
C TYR A 72 -7.95 2.80 -16.56
N ASP A 73 -8.81 1.84 -16.91
CA ASP A 73 -10.02 1.55 -16.13
C ASP A 73 -9.69 1.00 -14.73
N ASP A 74 -8.66 0.15 -14.61
CA ASP A 74 -8.18 -0.36 -13.32
C ASP A 74 -7.53 0.74 -12.47
N TRP A 75 -6.83 1.68 -13.10
CA TRP A 75 -6.22 2.83 -12.44
C TRP A 75 -7.28 3.87 -12.03
N LYS A 76 -8.34 4.05 -12.82
CA LYS A 76 -9.31 5.13 -12.62
C LYS A 76 -10.08 4.94 -11.32
N ASN A 77 -10.18 6.02 -10.54
CA ASN A 77 -10.75 6.00 -9.18
C ASN A 77 -9.97 5.18 -8.15
N SER A 78 -8.78 4.66 -8.48
CA SER A 78 -7.89 4.05 -7.47
C SER A 78 -7.34 5.11 -6.51
N HIS A 79 -6.74 4.66 -5.41
CA HIS A 79 -6.02 5.56 -4.50
C HIS A 79 -4.91 6.35 -5.21
N HIS A 80 -4.30 5.82 -6.27
CA HIS A 80 -3.28 6.53 -7.04
C HIS A 80 -3.86 7.67 -7.87
N ASP A 81 -5.02 7.48 -8.51
CA ASP A 81 -5.77 8.56 -9.21
C ASP A 81 -6.20 9.65 -8.21
N GLN A 82 -6.53 9.27 -6.98
CA GLN A 82 -7.02 10.18 -5.96
C GLN A 82 -5.92 10.87 -5.14
N ALA A 83 -4.68 10.38 -5.18
CA ALA A 83 -3.59 10.80 -4.28
C ALA A 83 -3.26 12.30 -4.35
N MET A 84 -3.41 12.91 -5.53
CA MET A 84 -3.08 14.30 -5.78
C MET A 84 -4.30 15.20 -5.94
N GLN A 85 -5.47 14.76 -5.45
CA GLN A 85 -6.68 15.59 -5.53
C GLN A 85 -6.47 16.92 -4.79
N PRO A 86 -6.96 18.05 -5.36
CA PRO A 86 -6.92 19.32 -4.65
C PRO A 86 -7.63 19.20 -3.31
N ALA A 87 -7.02 19.73 -2.24
CA ALA A 87 -7.62 19.73 -0.91
C ALA A 87 -8.88 20.62 -0.86
N ARG A 88 -10.05 20.01 -1.03
CA ARG A 88 -11.38 20.64 -0.97
C ARG A 88 -12.25 19.91 0.04
N PRO A 89 -13.32 20.53 0.56
CA PRO A 89 -14.21 19.85 1.53
C PRO A 89 -14.74 18.49 1.08
N LYS A 90 -14.88 18.25 -0.23
CA LYS A 90 -15.37 16.98 -0.80
C LYS A 90 -14.28 15.91 -1.00
N THR A 91 -13.01 16.29 -1.02
CA THR A 91 -11.86 15.40 -1.35
C THR A 91 -10.97 15.15 -0.13
N VAL A 92 -11.09 15.97 0.91
CA VAL A 92 -10.46 15.73 2.21
C VAL A 92 -11.37 14.82 3.03
N LEU A 93 -10.94 13.56 3.22
CA LEU A 93 -11.72 12.54 3.94
C LEU A 93 -11.65 12.66 5.47
N GLY A 94 -10.67 13.43 5.99
CA GLY A 94 -10.51 13.63 7.43
C GLY A 94 -11.63 14.51 8.02
N ASN A 95 -11.98 14.27 9.29
CA ASN A 95 -12.91 15.12 10.02
C ASN A 95 -12.20 16.40 10.49
N PHE A 96 -12.60 17.55 9.96
CA PHE A 96 -12.11 18.88 10.35
C PHE A 96 -13.19 19.75 11.03
N GLU A 97 -14.21 19.12 11.60
CA GLU A 97 -15.22 19.75 12.45
C GLU A 97 -14.76 19.74 13.93
N ASN A 98 -13.54 20.24 14.18
CA ASN A 98 -12.89 20.25 15.50
C ASN A 98 -12.57 18.86 16.08
N ALA A 99 -12.32 17.85 15.24
CA ALA A 99 -11.91 16.53 15.69
C ALA A 99 -10.59 16.56 16.48
N THR A 100 -10.43 15.65 17.44
CA THR A 100 -9.19 15.49 18.20
C THR A 100 -8.63 14.08 18.06
N PHE A 101 -7.31 13.96 17.95
CA PHE A 101 -6.59 12.69 17.88
C PHE A 101 -5.38 12.74 18.81
N THR A 102 -5.08 11.66 19.52
CA THR A 102 -3.89 11.58 20.37
C THR A 102 -2.98 10.47 19.87
N SER A 103 -1.71 10.80 19.63
CA SER A 103 -0.70 9.82 19.23
C SER A 103 0.64 10.19 19.87
N GLN A 104 1.35 9.18 20.40
CA GLN A 104 2.65 9.35 21.05
C GLN A 104 2.63 10.41 22.17
N GLY A 105 1.54 10.46 22.95
CA GLY A 105 1.36 11.42 24.04
C GLY A 105 1.06 12.85 23.59
N VAL A 106 0.85 13.10 22.30
CA VAL A 106 0.58 14.42 21.74
C VAL A 106 -0.87 14.48 21.24
N ARG A 107 -1.61 15.52 21.67
CA ARG A 107 -2.99 15.73 21.23
C ARG A 107 -3.05 16.73 20.08
N TYR A 108 -3.67 16.31 18.99
CA TYR A 108 -3.90 17.07 17.77
C TYR A 108 -5.37 17.50 17.70
N ARG A 109 -5.64 18.73 17.25
CA ARG A 109 -6.98 19.23 16.92
C ARG A 109 -7.04 19.66 15.46
N PHE A 110 -8.00 19.10 14.72
CA PHE A 110 -8.21 19.29 13.28
C PHE A 110 -9.38 20.24 13.07
N TYR A 111 -9.18 21.35 12.35
CA TYR A 111 -10.25 22.32 12.08
C TYR A 111 -10.06 23.03 10.73
N GLN A 112 -11.16 23.55 10.20
CA GLN A 112 -11.15 24.42 9.02
C GLN A 112 -10.91 25.88 9.43
N LYS A 113 -10.01 26.56 8.72
CA LYS A 113 -9.77 28.01 8.88
C LYS A 113 -9.90 28.69 7.53
N MET A 114 -10.73 29.72 7.46
CA MET A 114 -10.80 30.57 6.27
C MET A 114 -9.51 31.40 6.20
N VAL A 115 -8.83 31.35 5.05
CA VAL A 115 -7.67 32.19 4.78
C VAL A 115 -8.07 33.22 3.73
N SER A 116 -8.10 34.49 4.12
CA SER A 116 -8.38 35.60 3.21
C SER A 116 -7.08 36.05 2.55
N THR A 117 -6.73 35.43 1.43
CA THR A 117 -5.67 35.93 0.54
C THR A 117 -6.33 36.74 -0.59
N GLY A 118 -6.18 38.07 -0.57
CA GLY A 118 -6.42 39.03 -1.66
C GLY A 118 -7.57 38.80 -2.66
N SER A 119 -8.56 39.71 -2.65
CA SER A 119 -9.64 39.97 -3.64
C SER A 119 -10.47 38.80 -4.21
N THR A 120 -10.17 37.53 -3.90
CA THR A 120 -11.03 36.38 -4.19
C THR A 120 -10.82 35.32 -3.11
N PRO A 121 -11.86 34.89 -2.37
CA PRO A 121 -11.71 33.84 -1.36
C PRO A 121 -11.31 32.51 -2.03
N LYS A 122 -10.02 32.20 -2.08
CA LYS A 122 -9.54 30.90 -2.57
C LYS A 122 -9.41 29.92 -1.40
N GLY A 123 -10.47 29.15 -1.18
CA GLY A 123 -10.42 27.88 -0.48
C GLY A 123 -10.43 27.95 1.04
N GLN A 124 -11.08 26.96 1.64
CA GLN A 124 -11.04 26.71 3.07
C GLN A 124 -9.78 25.89 3.36
N MET A 125 -8.82 26.47 4.09
CA MET A 125 -7.60 25.77 4.45
C MET A 125 -7.88 24.86 5.64
N VAL A 126 -7.39 23.64 5.52
CA VAL A 126 -7.51 22.59 6.52
C VAL A 126 -6.30 22.67 7.45
N ASN A 127 -6.52 22.84 8.76
CA ASN A 127 -5.46 23.14 9.73
C ASN A 127 -5.44 22.13 10.88
N ILE A 128 -4.27 21.99 11.50
CA ILE A 128 -4.02 21.12 12.65
C ILE A 128 -3.26 21.93 13.71
N THR A 129 -3.69 21.87 14.96
CA THR A 129 -2.93 22.42 16.09
C THR A 129 -2.55 21.29 17.05
N THR A 130 -1.34 21.39 17.59
CA THR A 130 -0.76 20.43 18.52
C THR A 130 -0.78 21.02 19.92
N THR A 131 -1.23 20.25 20.91
CA THR A 131 -1.10 20.59 22.34
C THR A 131 -0.29 19.48 23.00
N LYS A 132 0.80 19.88 23.66
CA LYS A 132 1.61 18.99 24.50
C LYS A 132 1.02 18.93 25.90
#